data_AF-A0A836C7A9-F1
#
_entry.id   AF-A0A836C7A9-F1
#
_cell.length_a   1.000
_cell.length_b   1.000
_cell.length_c   1.000
_cell.angle_alpha   90.00
_cell.angle_beta   90.00
_cell.angle_gamma   90.00
#
_symmetry.space_group_name_H-M   'P 1'
#
loop_
_entity.id
_entity.type
_entity.pdbx_description
1 polymer ?
#
loop_
_entity_poly.entity_id
_entity_poly.type
_entity_poly.pdbx_seq_one_letter_code
_entity_poly.pdbx_strand_id
1 'polypeptide(L)'
;MVGPVCVQTASEAELPLGFKAASANLERLTVILDMDECLLHSKFHGLGSIDYRQQEERPEDIGEVNSFCIPLDDGVAQVNIRPGLHDFLEELAKTCDVVVFTAAMPDYAGPVLDKLDPTGRLISKRLYRSSCRQVRGAFLKDLSVLGPVFDKHPGRCVLLDNNPCSFLCQPTNGILVTSFYDDAEDTALASVLQLVQHLEHAPDVRPILRDMFRLESLLREYRAMLFPEEDEQQQEKENAAAGSNHGAQSAAADAAADGAAWDSDEVSTCSTEDAWGADATAVMDL
;
A
#
# COMPACT_ATOMS: atom_id res chain seq x y z
N MET A 1 7.70 10.53 24.22
CA MET A 1 8.11 11.53 23.21
C MET A 1 9.00 10.81 22.20
N VAL A 2 8.37 10.17 21.22
CA VAL A 2 9.05 9.57 20.07
C VAL A 2 8.78 10.53 18.92
N GLY A 3 9.84 11.00 18.26
CA GLY A 3 9.73 11.97 17.17
C GLY A 3 9.02 11.39 15.93
N PRO A 4 8.65 12.24 14.96
CA PRO A 4 7.97 11.78 13.76
C PRO A 4 8.81 10.73 13.02
N VAL A 5 8.15 9.70 12.51
CA VAL A 5 8.73 8.79 11.51
C VAL A 5 8.99 9.64 10.27
N CYS A 6 10.20 10.18 10.22
CA CYS A 6 10.73 10.88 9.08
C CYS A 6 10.69 9.91 7.90
N VAL A 7 10.02 10.28 6.81
CA VAL A 7 10.41 9.78 5.48
C VAL A 7 11.86 10.20 5.35
N GLN A 8 12.77 9.30 5.70
CA GLN A 8 14.17 9.47 5.35
C GLN A 8 14.14 9.71 3.84
N THR A 9 14.56 10.90 3.43
CA THR A 9 14.92 11.13 2.04
C THR A 9 15.83 9.98 1.68
N ALA A 10 15.44 9.19 0.68
CA ALA A 10 16.28 8.12 0.20
C ALA A 10 17.59 8.80 -0.23
N SER A 11 18.61 8.74 0.62
CA SER A 11 19.95 9.18 0.30
C SER A 11 20.41 8.23 -0.79
N GLU A 12 20.36 8.68 -2.04
CA GLU A 12 20.87 8.04 -3.27
C GLU A 12 21.27 6.57 -3.06
N ALA A 13 20.29 5.72 -2.72
CA ALA A 13 20.51 4.31 -2.68
C ALA A 13 20.51 3.90 -4.15
N GLU A 14 21.69 3.62 -4.68
CA GLU A 14 21.86 3.16 -6.06
C GLU A 14 20.84 2.05 -6.32
N LEU A 15 19.83 2.38 -7.13
CA LEU A 15 18.83 1.45 -7.61
C LEU A 15 19.56 0.26 -8.23
N PRO A 16 19.25 -1.00 -7.87
CA PRO A 16 19.99 -2.15 -8.35
C PRO A 16 20.00 -2.17 -9.89
N LEU A 17 21.19 -1.91 -10.45
CA LEU A 17 21.51 -1.98 -11.87
C LEU A 17 21.22 -3.38 -12.39
N GLY A 18 20.09 -3.58 -13.06
CA GLY A 18 19.83 -4.87 -13.67
C GLY A 18 18.44 -5.17 -14.22
N PHE A 19 17.60 -4.20 -14.59
CA PHE A 19 16.40 -4.51 -15.38
C PHE A 19 16.63 -4.17 -16.86
N LYS A 20 16.83 -5.19 -17.69
CA LYS A 20 16.71 -5.03 -19.15
C LYS A 20 15.25 -4.71 -19.45
N ALA A 21 14.98 -3.51 -19.95
CA ALA A 21 13.67 -3.13 -20.46
C ALA A 21 13.26 -4.14 -21.54
N ALA A 22 12.26 -4.96 -21.23
CA ALA A 22 11.64 -5.81 -22.23
C ALA A 22 10.89 -4.89 -23.21
N SER A 23 11.34 -4.87 -24.46
CA SER A 23 10.63 -4.24 -25.58
C SER A 23 9.37 -5.05 -25.88
N ALA A 24 8.33 -4.85 -25.08
CA ALA A 24 6.97 -5.27 -25.33
C ALA A 24 6.06 -4.06 -25.09
N ASN A 25 5.00 -3.91 -25.90
CA ASN A 25 3.92 -2.96 -25.59
C ASN A 25 3.26 -3.44 -24.29
N LEU A 26 3.77 -2.97 -23.15
CA LEU A 26 3.17 -3.22 -21.85
C LEU A 26 1.82 -2.51 -21.79
N GLU A 27 0.85 -3.17 -21.17
CA GLU A 27 -0.41 -2.51 -20.81
C GLU A 27 -0.11 -1.30 -19.91
N ARG A 28 -0.92 -0.24 -20.08
CA ARG A 28 -0.82 0.95 -19.24
C ARG A 28 -0.96 0.55 -17.78
N LEU A 29 -0.17 1.17 -16.92
CA LEU A 29 -0.27 0.94 -15.49
C LEU A 29 -1.59 1.54 -15.00
N THR A 30 -2.38 0.76 -14.26
CA THR A 30 -3.55 1.27 -13.55
C THR A 30 -3.10 1.75 -12.18
N VAL A 31 -3.22 3.04 -11.93
CA VAL A 31 -2.86 3.68 -10.65
C VAL A 31 -4.13 4.01 -9.90
N ILE A 32 -4.37 3.27 -8.82
CA ILE A 32 -5.52 3.41 -7.94
C ILE A 32 -5.10 4.32 -6.78
N LEU A 33 -5.83 5.41 -6.57
CA LEU A 33 -5.52 6.43 -5.57
C LEU A 33 -6.62 6.51 -4.52
N ASP A 34 -6.26 6.47 -3.25
CA ASP A 34 -7.14 6.98 -2.20
C ASP A 34 -7.31 8.50 -2.32
N MET A 35 -8.27 9.08 -1.59
CA MET A 35 -8.57 10.51 -1.62
C MET A 35 -8.24 11.21 -0.30
N ASP A 36 -9.01 10.94 0.75
CA ASP A 36 -8.86 11.61 2.06
C ASP A 36 -7.60 11.13 2.78
N GLU A 37 -6.89 12.06 3.43
CA GLU A 37 -5.57 11.90 4.05
C GLU A 37 -4.45 11.41 3.09
N CYS A 38 -4.76 11.15 1.81
CA CYS A 38 -3.81 10.69 0.80
C CYS A 38 -3.53 11.78 -0.26
N LEU A 39 -4.54 12.25 -0.98
CA LEU A 39 -4.41 13.31 -2.00
C LEU A 39 -4.79 14.69 -1.44
N LEU A 40 -5.58 14.72 -0.38
CA LEU A 40 -6.13 15.92 0.22
C LEU A 40 -6.53 15.62 1.66
N HIS A 41 -6.88 16.66 2.39
CA HIS A 41 -7.39 16.57 3.75
C HIS A 41 -8.60 17.46 3.90
N SER A 42 -9.67 16.96 4.52
CA SER A 42 -10.92 17.71 4.66
C SER A 42 -11.29 18.03 6.10
N LYS A 43 -11.70 19.28 6.30
CA LYS A 43 -12.24 19.81 7.54
C LYS A 43 -13.73 20.08 7.36
N PHE A 44 -14.55 19.28 8.06
CA PHE A 44 -16.00 19.39 8.04
C PHE A 44 -16.50 20.36 9.12
N HIS A 45 -17.35 21.31 8.73
CA HIS A 45 -17.97 22.29 9.61
C HIS A 45 -19.49 22.19 9.47
N GLY A 46 -20.21 21.96 10.57
CA GLY A 46 -21.67 21.78 10.54
C GLY A 46 -22.19 20.74 11.53
N LEU A 47 -23.50 20.51 11.53
CA LEU A 47 -24.19 19.65 12.51
C LEU A 47 -23.92 18.16 12.30
N GLY A 48 -23.66 17.68 11.08
CA GLY A 48 -23.27 16.28 10.80
C GLY A 48 -21.81 16.10 10.40
N SER A 49 -20.93 16.98 10.90
CA SER A 49 -19.48 16.86 10.67
C SER A 49 -18.85 15.56 11.18
N ILE A 50 -19.57 14.75 11.97
CA ILE A 50 -19.13 13.44 12.48
C ILE A 50 -19.33 12.34 11.43
N ASP A 51 -20.39 12.41 10.61
CA ASP A 51 -20.76 11.31 9.70
C ASP A 51 -19.80 11.17 8.51
N TYR A 52 -19.03 12.22 8.23
CA TYR A 52 -18.03 12.26 7.17
C TYR A 52 -16.59 12.02 7.67
N ARG A 53 -16.36 11.92 8.99
CA ARG A 53 -15.01 11.88 9.58
C ARG A 53 -14.63 10.49 10.08
N GLN A 54 -13.40 10.07 9.78
CA GLN A 54 -12.70 9.05 10.57
C GLN A 54 -12.05 9.74 11.78
N GLN A 55 -11.98 9.02 12.91
CA GLN A 55 -11.48 9.57 14.18
C GLN A 55 -9.95 9.44 14.22
N GLU A 56 -9.22 10.54 14.06
CA GLU A 56 -7.74 10.54 14.04
C GLU A 56 -7.17 11.77 14.78
N GLU A 57 -6.04 11.60 15.46
CA GLU A 57 -5.29 12.70 16.11
C GLU A 57 -4.61 13.57 15.04
N ARG A 58 -4.79 14.89 15.12
CA ARG A 58 -4.30 15.85 14.12
C ARG A 58 -3.33 16.84 14.75
N PRO A 59 -2.21 17.17 14.07
CA PRO A 59 -1.38 18.30 14.46
C PRO A 59 -2.16 19.62 14.42
N GLU A 60 -1.94 20.51 15.39
CA GLU A 60 -2.43 21.89 15.33
C GLU A 60 -1.55 22.72 14.38
N ASP A 61 -2.18 23.42 13.41
CA ASP A 61 -1.61 24.42 12.50
C ASP A 61 -0.21 24.14 11.92
N ILE A 62 -0.16 23.53 10.73
CA ILE A 62 1.10 23.22 10.00
C ILE A 62 1.31 24.00 8.68
N GLY A 63 0.39 24.87 8.27
CA GLY A 63 0.60 25.78 7.12
C GLY A 63 -0.68 26.22 6.40
N GLU A 64 -0.54 27.12 5.43
CA GLU A 64 -1.60 27.48 4.48
C GLU A 64 -1.37 26.71 3.17
N VAL A 65 -2.35 25.90 2.77
CA VAL A 65 -2.34 25.15 1.52
C VAL A 65 -3.51 25.56 0.63
N ASN A 66 -3.38 25.30 -0.67
CA ASN A 66 -4.45 25.52 -1.62
C ASN A 66 -5.71 24.77 -1.16
N SER A 67 -6.83 25.47 -1.07
CA SER A 67 -8.07 24.90 -0.56
C SER A 67 -9.30 25.40 -1.29
N PHE A 68 -10.38 24.63 -1.21
CA PHE A 68 -11.71 25.02 -1.69
C PHE A 68 -12.79 24.43 -0.80
N CYS A 69 -14.01 24.98 -0.90
CA CYS A 69 -15.14 24.49 -0.11
C CYS A 69 -16.12 23.68 -0.97
N ILE A 70 -16.62 22.58 -0.40
CA ILE A 70 -17.73 21.79 -0.92
C ILE A 70 -18.94 21.98 0.01
N PRO A 71 -20.07 22.53 -0.48
CA PRO A 71 -21.30 22.58 0.29
C PRO A 71 -21.85 21.16 0.50
N LEU A 72 -22.29 20.88 1.73
CA LEU A 72 -22.95 19.64 2.13
C LEU A 72 -24.37 19.97 2.61
N ASP A 73 -25.23 18.96 2.72
CA ASP A 73 -26.62 19.15 3.15
C ASP A 73 -26.76 19.79 4.54
N ASP A 74 -25.79 19.55 5.41
CA ASP A 74 -25.79 19.95 6.82
C ASP A 74 -24.53 20.74 7.25
N GLY A 75 -23.76 21.22 6.27
CA GLY A 75 -22.50 21.89 6.53
C GLY A 75 -21.68 22.23 5.30
N VAL A 76 -20.37 22.36 5.51
CA VAL A 76 -19.37 22.60 4.47
C VAL A 76 -18.13 21.78 4.76
N ALA A 77 -17.54 21.18 3.73
CA ALA A 77 -16.21 20.62 3.79
C ALA A 77 -15.22 21.65 3.22
N GLN A 78 -14.28 22.12 4.04
CA GLN A 78 -13.08 22.78 3.56
C GLN A 78 -12.08 21.69 3.16
N VAL A 79 -11.75 21.64 1.88
CA VAL A 79 -10.87 20.65 1.27
C VAL A 79 -9.51 21.31 1.06
N ASN A 80 -8.49 20.77 1.72
CA ASN A 80 -7.11 21.21 1.63
C ASN A 80 -6.35 20.27 0.70
N ILE A 81 -5.76 20.81 -0.36
CA ILE A 81 -5.13 20.05 -1.43
C ILE A 81 -3.68 19.72 -1.04
N ARG A 82 -3.28 18.44 -1.13
CA ARG A 82 -1.89 18.05 -0.91
C ARG A 82 -0.99 18.72 -1.95
N PRO A 83 0.15 19.32 -1.55
CA PRO A 83 1.07 19.95 -2.48
C PRO A 83 1.42 19.06 -3.69
N GLY A 84 1.38 19.64 -4.89
CA GLY A 84 1.67 18.93 -6.14
C GLY A 84 0.53 18.08 -6.73
N LEU A 85 -0.66 18.00 -6.11
CA LEU A 85 -1.73 17.10 -6.56
C LEU A 85 -2.14 17.29 -8.04
N HIS A 86 -2.27 18.54 -8.51
CA HIS A 86 -2.68 18.79 -9.89
C HIS A 86 -1.64 18.27 -10.88
N ASP A 87 -0.37 18.64 -10.70
CA ASP A 87 0.72 18.15 -11.54
C ASP A 87 0.84 16.63 -11.47
N PHE A 88 0.68 16.04 -10.28
CA PHE A 88 0.65 14.60 -10.08
C PHE A 88 -0.40 13.91 -10.95
N LEU A 89 -1.66 14.36 -10.89
CA LEU A 89 -2.75 13.80 -11.70
C LEU A 89 -2.53 14.03 -13.20
N GLU A 90 -2.02 15.19 -13.60
CA GLU A 90 -1.72 15.49 -15.00
C GLU A 90 -0.61 14.61 -15.57
N GLU A 91 0.47 14.39 -14.81
CA GLU A 91 1.57 13.52 -15.24
C GLU A 91 1.11 12.06 -15.31
N LEU A 92 0.40 11.56 -14.29
CA LEU A 92 -0.12 10.20 -14.32
C LEU A 92 -1.06 9.96 -15.49
N ALA A 93 -1.98 10.88 -15.78
CA ALA A 93 -2.98 10.68 -16.84
C ALA A 93 -2.36 10.55 -18.24
N LYS A 94 -1.12 11.01 -18.46
CA LYS A 94 -0.41 10.88 -19.75
C LYS A 94 -0.07 9.43 -20.09
N THR A 95 0.27 8.62 -19.09
CA THR A 95 0.89 7.29 -19.28
C THR A 95 0.15 6.18 -18.52
N CYS A 96 -0.62 6.52 -17.50
CA CYS A 96 -1.36 5.60 -16.65
C CYS A 96 -2.89 5.77 -16.76
N ASP A 97 -3.62 4.69 -16.45
CA ASP A 97 -5.07 4.77 -16.19
C ASP A 97 -5.28 5.10 -14.71
N VAL A 98 -5.77 6.31 -14.42
CA VAL A 98 -5.93 6.80 -13.04
C VAL A 98 -7.33 6.47 -12.52
N VAL A 99 -7.39 5.69 -11.44
CA VAL A 99 -8.63 5.33 -10.76
C VAL A 99 -8.62 5.95 -9.37
N VAL A 100 -9.68 6.65 -8.98
CA VAL A 100 -9.87 7.03 -7.58
C VAL A 100 -10.70 5.95 -6.90
N PHE A 101 -10.20 5.41 -5.79
CA PHE A 101 -10.92 4.46 -4.95
C PHE A 101 -10.88 4.96 -3.52
N THR A 102 -11.96 5.61 -3.06
CA THR A 102 -12.07 6.22 -1.74
C THR A 102 -13.06 5.46 -0.86
N ALA A 103 -12.79 5.43 0.45
CA ALA A 103 -13.76 5.01 1.46
C ALA A 103 -14.80 6.10 1.79
N ALA A 104 -14.84 7.22 1.06
CA ALA A 104 -15.83 8.27 1.23
C ALA A 104 -17.13 8.01 0.45
N MET A 105 -18.21 8.68 0.88
CA MET A 105 -19.50 8.66 0.20
C MET A 105 -19.48 9.56 -1.04
N PRO A 106 -20.26 9.23 -2.08
CA PRO A 106 -20.26 9.97 -3.34
C PRO A 106 -20.82 11.39 -3.25
N ASP A 107 -21.67 11.67 -2.27
CA ASP A 107 -22.23 13.01 -2.00
C ASP A 107 -21.17 14.05 -1.63
N TYR A 108 -20.11 13.62 -0.94
CA TYR A 108 -18.93 14.44 -0.65
C TYR A 108 -17.83 14.24 -1.70
N ALA A 109 -17.44 13.00 -1.97
CA ALA A 109 -16.29 12.71 -2.84
C ALA A 109 -16.54 13.05 -4.31
N GLY A 110 -17.77 12.93 -4.80
CA GLY A 110 -18.13 13.30 -6.18
C GLY A 110 -17.81 14.77 -6.48
N PRO A 111 -18.39 15.73 -5.73
CA PRO A 111 -18.10 17.16 -5.89
C PRO A 111 -16.63 17.52 -5.73
N VAL A 112 -15.88 16.86 -4.82
CA VAL A 112 -14.43 17.05 -4.68
C VAL A 112 -13.71 16.67 -5.98
N LEU A 113 -13.99 15.48 -6.51
CA LEU A 113 -13.35 14.99 -7.73
C LEU A 113 -13.75 15.79 -8.96
N ASP A 114 -14.95 16.38 -8.99
CA ASP A 114 -15.37 17.31 -10.05
C ASP A 114 -14.60 18.63 -10.01
N LYS A 115 -14.16 19.07 -8.82
CA LYS A 115 -13.27 20.24 -8.69
C LYS A 115 -11.84 19.93 -9.12
N LEU A 116 -11.35 18.72 -8.83
CA LEU A 116 -9.99 18.28 -9.17
C LEU A 116 -9.83 17.93 -10.66
N ASP A 117 -10.86 17.34 -11.29
CA ASP A 117 -10.88 17.01 -12.71
C ASP A 117 -12.13 17.58 -13.41
N PRO A 118 -12.20 18.91 -13.60
CA PRO A 118 -13.39 19.57 -14.16
C PRO A 118 -13.66 19.20 -15.62
N THR A 119 -12.66 18.66 -16.32
CA THR A 119 -12.79 18.22 -17.71
C THR A 119 -13.09 16.72 -17.85
N GLY A 120 -13.00 15.95 -16.75
CA GLY A 120 -13.13 14.49 -16.77
C GLY A 120 -12.07 13.78 -17.59
N ARG A 121 -10.87 14.37 -17.73
CA ARG A 121 -9.79 13.84 -18.59
C ARG A 121 -8.69 13.14 -17.81
N LEU A 122 -8.63 13.34 -16.49
CA LEU A 122 -7.56 12.87 -15.62
C LEU A 122 -7.93 11.54 -14.98
N ILE A 123 -9.17 11.40 -14.50
CA ILE A 123 -9.62 10.23 -13.73
C ILE A 123 -10.51 9.34 -14.61
N SER A 124 -10.06 8.11 -14.87
CA SER A 124 -10.76 7.15 -15.74
C SER A 124 -11.91 6.42 -15.03
N LYS A 125 -11.82 6.23 -13.71
CA LYS A 125 -12.84 5.55 -12.90
C LYS A 125 -12.88 6.09 -11.48
N ARG A 126 -14.08 6.17 -10.90
CA ARG A 126 -14.31 6.55 -9.50
C ARG A 126 -15.00 5.40 -8.78
N LEU A 127 -14.44 4.95 -7.67
CA LEU A 127 -14.95 3.94 -6.77
C LEU A 127 -15.10 4.58 -5.38
N TYR A 128 -16.26 4.38 -4.77
CA TYR A 128 -16.63 5.00 -3.49
C TYR A 128 -16.75 3.95 -2.39
N ARG A 129 -17.14 4.36 -1.18
CA ARG A 129 -17.33 3.48 -0.01
C ARG A 129 -18.10 2.20 -0.31
N SER A 130 -19.14 2.26 -1.14
CA SER A 130 -19.94 1.08 -1.51
C SER A 130 -19.18 0.02 -2.31
N SER A 131 -18.01 0.37 -2.87
CA SER A 131 -17.11 -0.55 -3.57
C SER A 131 -16.07 -1.18 -2.64
N CYS A 132 -15.90 -0.67 -1.41
CA CYS A 132 -15.00 -1.26 -0.43
C CYS A 132 -15.57 -2.59 0.10
N ARG A 133 -14.67 -3.54 0.42
CA ARG A 133 -15.00 -4.72 1.21
C ARG A 133 -15.00 -4.31 2.68
N GLN A 134 -16.16 -4.30 3.31
CA GLN A 134 -16.25 -3.97 4.74
C GLN A 134 -16.03 -5.20 5.61
N VAL A 135 -15.05 -5.15 6.51
CA VAL A 135 -14.74 -6.25 7.45
C VAL A 135 -14.55 -5.67 8.83
N ARG A 136 -15.42 -6.04 9.77
CA ARG A 136 -15.37 -5.60 11.18
C ARG A 136 -15.22 -4.07 11.34
N GLY A 137 -15.91 -3.31 10.50
CA GLY A 137 -15.87 -1.85 10.51
C GLY A 137 -14.76 -1.22 9.66
N ALA A 138 -13.72 -1.97 9.28
CA ALA A 138 -12.68 -1.51 8.37
C ALA A 138 -13.15 -1.55 6.91
N PHE A 139 -12.70 -0.58 6.10
CA PHE A 139 -12.96 -0.52 4.66
C PHE A 139 -11.70 -0.95 3.89
N LEU A 140 -11.73 -2.16 3.35
CA LEU A 140 -10.64 -2.70 2.56
C LEU A 140 -10.87 -2.40 1.08
N LYS A 141 -9.78 -2.17 0.34
CA LYS A 141 -9.83 -1.90 -1.10
C LYS A 141 -9.45 -3.14 -1.88
N ASP A 142 -10.44 -4.02 -2.05
CA ASP A 142 -10.28 -5.22 -2.85
C ASP A 142 -10.22 -4.85 -4.35
N LEU A 143 -9.02 -4.98 -4.93
CA LEU A 143 -8.77 -4.61 -6.32
C LEU A 143 -9.51 -5.49 -7.33
N SER A 144 -10.07 -6.63 -6.92
CA SER A 144 -10.94 -7.45 -7.78
C SER A 144 -12.19 -6.71 -8.27
N VAL A 145 -12.60 -5.62 -7.61
CA VAL A 145 -13.70 -4.74 -8.06
C VAL A 145 -13.41 -4.04 -9.40
N LEU A 146 -12.14 -4.02 -9.83
CA LEU A 146 -11.74 -3.55 -11.17
C LEU A 146 -12.08 -4.57 -12.27
N GLY A 147 -12.44 -5.81 -11.90
CA GLY A 147 -12.89 -6.86 -12.80
C GLY A 147 -11.84 -7.18 -13.88
N PRO A 148 -12.22 -7.18 -15.18
CA PRO A 148 -11.32 -7.62 -16.25
C PRO A 148 -9.96 -6.91 -16.33
N VAL A 149 -9.85 -5.68 -15.83
CA VAL A 149 -8.57 -4.94 -15.77
C VAL A 149 -7.61 -5.66 -14.81
N PHE A 150 -8.08 -5.92 -13.59
CA PHE A 150 -7.26 -6.57 -12.56
C PHE A 150 -7.10 -8.07 -12.82
N ASP A 151 -8.14 -8.77 -13.29
CA ASP A 151 -8.08 -10.21 -13.55
C ASP A 151 -7.05 -10.57 -14.62
N LYS A 152 -6.89 -9.73 -15.65
CA LYS A 152 -5.94 -9.97 -16.75
C LYS A 152 -4.53 -9.50 -16.41
N HIS A 153 -4.41 -8.38 -15.70
CA HIS A 153 -3.13 -7.71 -15.47
C HIS A 153 -2.95 -7.28 -14.01
N PRO A 154 -2.98 -8.22 -13.04
CA PRO A 154 -2.85 -7.88 -11.61
C PRO A 154 -1.47 -7.30 -11.28
N GLY A 155 -0.44 -7.66 -12.04
CA GLY A 155 0.90 -7.07 -11.95
C GLY A 155 1.03 -5.66 -12.54
N ARG A 156 -0.03 -5.11 -13.14
CA ARG A 156 -0.09 -3.76 -13.72
C ARG A 156 -1.07 -2.84 -12.98
N CYS A 157 -1.38 -3.17 -11.73
CA CYS A 157 -2.24 -2.36 -10.86
C CYS A 157 -1.44 -1.94 -9.62
N VAL A 158 -1.54 -0.68 -9.21
CA VAL A 158 -0.88 -0.15 -8.01
C VAL A 158 -1.89 0.64 -7.20
N LEU A 159 -2.01 0.34 -5.91
CA LEU A 159 -2.84 1.09 -4.96
C LEU A 159 -1.94 2.04 -4.15
N LEU A 160 -2.28 3.32 -4.13
CA LEU A 160 -1.72 4.33 -3.24
C LEU A 160 -2.74 4.64 -2.15
N ASP A 161 -2.34 4.48 -0.89
CA ASP A 161 -3.21 4.69 0.26
C ASP A 161 -2.37 5.04 1.49
N ASN A 162 -2.91 5.82 2.42
CA ASN A 162 -2.28 6.09 3.70
C ASN A 162 -2.72 5.10 4.79
N ASN A 163 -3.84 4.39 4.61
CA ASN A 163 -4.37 3.45 5.57
C ASN A 163 -3.84 2.02 5.29
N PRO A 164 -3.09 1.41 6.24
CA PRO A 164 -2.58 0.05 6.07
C PRO A 164 -3.67 -1.01 5.82
N CYS A 165 -4.88 -0.82 6.35
CA CYS A 165 -6.00 -1.74 6.18
C CYS A 165 -6.47 -1.85 4.73
N SER A 166 -6.32 -0.77 3.95
CA SER A 166 -6.76 -0.71 2.56
C SER A 166 -6.08 -1.78 1.69
N PHE A 167 -4.85 -2.16 2.04
CA PHE A 167 -4.03 -3.10 1.27
C PHE A 167 -4.26 -4.57 1.59
N LEU A 168 -5.02 -4.91 2.64
CA LEU A 168 -5.10 -6.28 3.17
C LEU A 168 -5.48 -7.33 2.12
N CYS A 169 -6.29 -6.96 1.13
CA CYS A 169 -6.70 -7.87 0.06
C CYS A 169 -5.56 -8.17 -0.94
N GLN A 170 -4.69 -7.20 -1.22
CA GLN A 170 -3.59 -7.32 -2.19
C GLN A 170 -2.34 -6.53 -1.72
N PRO A 171 -1.65 -6.97 -0.66
CA PRO A 171 -0.58 -6.18 -0.04
C PRO A 171 0.63 -5.94 -0.95
N THR A 172 0.86 -6.81 -1.93
CA THR A 172 1.97 -6.68 -2.89
C THR A 172 1.70 -5.68 -4.02
N ASN A 173 0.50 -5.09 -4.06
CA ASN A 173 0.14 -4.03 -5.01
C ASN A 173 0.19 -2.62 -4.38
N GLY A 174 0.60 -2.50 -3.11
CA GLY A 174 0.47 -1.27 -2.33
C GLY A 174 1.71 -0.38 -2.33
N ILE A 175 1.47 0.93 -2.41
CA ILE A 175 2.36 2.01 -2.00
C ILE A 175 1.71 2.65 -0.76
N LEU A 176 2.28 2.40 0.41
CA LEU A 176 1.85 3.07 1.64
C LEU A 176 2.48 4.46 1.68
N VAL A 177 1.65 5.50 1.75
CA VAL A 177 2.09 6.91 1.84
C VAL A 177 1.79 7.48 3.22
N THR A 178 2.53 8.50 3.62
CA THR A 178 2.21 9.26 4.83
C THR A 178 0.86 9.97 4.68
N SER A 179 0.08 9.99 5.76
CA SER A 179 -1.12 10.82 5.84
C SER A 179 -0.77 12.30 5.66
N PHE A 180 -1.60 13.01 4.91
CA PHE A 180 -1.49 14.44 4.71
C PHE A 180 -2.45 15.19 5.63
N TYR A 181 -1.93 16.16 6.36
CA TYR A 181 -2.72 16.99 7.30
C TYR A 181 -2.42 18.49 7.16
N ASP A 182 -2.38 19.03 5.93
CA ASP A 182 -2.15 20.47 5.65
C ASP A 182 -0.68 20.94 5.72
N ASP A 183 0.29 20.02 5.68
CA ASP A 183 1.71 20.38 5.61
C ASP A 183 2.04 20.96 4.22
N ALA A 184 2.32 22.26 4.15
CA ALA A 184 2.63 22.94 2.90
C ALA A 184 3.97 22.49 2.28
N GLU A 185 4.86 21.89 3.07
CA GLU A 185 6.16 21.39 2.63
C GLU A 185 6.12 19.87 2.32
N ASP A 186 4.93 19.24 2.33
CA ASP A 186 4.78 17.84 1.95
C ASP A 186 5.24 17.61 0.51
N THR A 187 6.10 16.60 0.33
CA THR A 187 6.67 16.22 -0.98
C THR A 187 6.31 14.79 -1.39
N ALA A 188 5.37 14.14 -0.71
CA ALA A 188 5.12 12.72 -0.89
C ALA A 188 4.59 12.40 -2.30
N LEU A 189 3.71 13.22 -2.87
CA LEU A 189 3.19 13.00 -4.23
C LEU A 189 4.29 13.10 -5.29
N ALA A 190 5.29 13.97 -5.09
CA ALA A 190 6.44 14.05 -5.99
C ALA A 190 7.29 12.76 -5.94
N SER A 191 7.53 12.22 -4.74
CA SER A 191 8.24 10.95 -4.56
C SER A 191 7.45 9.77 -5.15
N VAL A 192 6.14 9.74 -4.93
CA VAL A 192 5.25 8.70 -5.49
C VAL A 192 5.24 8.77 -7.01
N LEU A 193 5.22 9.96 -7.61
CA LEU A 193 5.27 10.10 -9.07
C LEU A 193 6.54 9.49 -9.66
N GLN A 194 7.69 9.75 -9.05
CA GLN A 194 8.96 9.17 -9.49
C GLN A 194 8.95 7.64 -9.40
N LEU A 195 8.38 7.09 -8.32
CA LEU A 195 8.22 5.65 -8.17
C LEU A 195 7.28 5.08 -9.24
N VAL A 196 6.13 5.71 -9.49
CA VAL A 196 5.19 5.25 -10.52
C VAL A 196 5.84 5.26 -11.90
N GLN A 197 6.58 6.32 -12.25
CA GLN A 197 7.34 6.38 -13.52
C GLN A 197 8.36 5.25 -13.64
N HIS A 198 8.99 4.82 -12.54
CA HIS A 198 9.84 3.62 -12.55
C HIS A 198 9.02 2.33 -12.77
N LEU A 199 7.89 2.19 -12.09
CA LEU A 199 7.00 1.03 -12.18
C LEU A 199 6.34 0.86 -13.57
N GLU A 200 6.18 1.95 -14.33
CA GLU A 200 5.67 1.90 -15.70
C GLU A 200 6.48 0.93 -16.59
N HIS A 201 7.79 0.83 -16.36
CA HIS A 201 8.70 -0.03 -17.10
C HIS A 201 8.75 -1.49 -16.60
N ALA A 202 8.13 -1.79 -15.45
CA ALA A 202 8.14 -3.12 -14.87
C ALA A 202 6.98 -3.97 -15.41
N PRO A 203 7.22 -5.15 -16.04
CA PRO A 203 6.12 -6.01 -16.51
C PRO A 203 5.19 -6.49 -15.38
N ASP A 204 5.72 -6.54 -14.15
CA ASP A 204 4.98 -6.82 -12.93
C ASP A 204 5.55 -5.95 -11.80
N VAL A 205 4.71 -5.10 -11.20
CA VAL A 205 5.08 -4.18 -10.12
C VAL A 205 5.24 -4.87 -8.77
N ARG A 206 4.59 -6.04 -8.59
CA ARG A 206 4.42 -6.65 -7.27
C ARG A 206 5.72 -7.08 -6.60
N PRO A 207 6.73 -7.64 -7.30
CA PRO A 207 8.02 -7.94 -6.68
C PRO A 207 8.71 -6.69 -6.14
N ILE A 208 8.69 -5.58 -6.90
CA ILE A 208 9.30 -4.31 -6.53
C ILE A 208 8.62 -3.76 -5.27
N LEU A 209 7.28 -3.67 -5.29
CA LEU A 209 6.50 -3.14 -4.18
C LEU A 209 6.59 -4.01 -2.92
N ARG A 210 6.60 -5.34 -3.08
CA ARG A 210 6.80 -6.27 -1.96
C ARG A 210 8.13 -6.01 -1.28
N ASP A 211 9.20 -5.86 -2.03
CA ASP A 211 10.54 -5.70 -1.46
C ASP A 211 10.72 -4.30 -0.84
N MET A 212 10.10 -3.26 -1.43
CA MET A 212 10.15 -1.88 -0.93
C MET A 212 9.30 -1.65 0.32
N PHE A 213 8.03 -2.06 0.31
CA PHE A 213 7.07 -1.71 1.38
C PHE A 213 6.82 -2.84 2.36
N ARG A 214 7.06 -4.10 1.98
CA ARG A 214 6.87 -5.30 2.82
C ARG A 214 5.51 -5.37 3.52
N LEU A 215 4.46 -4.84 2.90
CA LEU A 215 3.12 -4.76 3.49
C LEU A 215 2.56 -6.15 3.85
N GLU A 216 2.88 -7.18 3.07
CA GLU A 216 2.44 -8.55 3.37
C GLU A 216 2.95 -9.02 4.74
N SER A 217 4.23 -8.74 5.05
CA SER A 217 4.82 -9.07 6.35
C SER A 217 4.31 -8.17 7.46
N LEU A 218 4.23 -6.85 7.19
CA LEU A 218 3.79 -5.86 8.18
C LEU A 218 2.33 -6.04 8.61
N LEU A 219 1.46 -6.44 7.68
CA LEU A 219 0.03 -6.59 7.90
C LEU A 219 -0.38 -7.99 8.35
N ARG A 220 0.57 -8.92 8.53
CA ARG A 220 0.28 -10.33 8.80
C ARG A 220 -0.60 -10.51 10.04
N GLU A 221 -0.24 -9.90 11.15
CA GLU A 221 -0.99 -10.02 12.40
C GLU A 221 -2.36 -9.35 12.30
N TYR A 222 -2.42 -8.19 11.64
CA TYR A 222 -3.66 -7.47 11.44
C TYR A 222 -4.64 -8.25 10.54
N ARG A 223 -4.12 -8.92 9.51
CA ARG A 223 -4.88 -9.85 8.67
C ARG A 223 -5.42 -11.02 9.49
N ALA A 224 -4.59 -11.66 10.31
CA ALA A 224 -5.01 -12.76 11.18
C ALA A 224 -6.12 -12.34 12.15
N MET A 225 -6.02 -11.14 12.69
CA MET A 225 -7.04 -10.57 13.58
C MET A 225 -8.37 -10.34 12.86
N LEU A 226 -8.36 -9.81 11.63
CA LEU A 226 -9.58 -9.49 10.89
C LEU A 226 -10.22 -10.72 10.20
N PHE A 227 -9.43 -11.73 9.85
CA PHE A 227 -9.85 -12.93 9.12
C PHE A 227 -9.47 -14.25 9.84
N PRO A 228 -9.84 -14.45 11.11
CA PRO A 228 -9.39 -15.63 11.87
C PRO A 228 -9.82 -16.95 11.22
N GLU A 229 -11.01 -17.00 10.62
CA GLU A 229 -11.53 -18.22 9.96
C GLU A 229 -10.76 -18.59 8.69
N GLU A 230 -10.24 -17.60 7.95
CA GLU A 230 -9.43 -17.85 6.74
C GLU A 230 -8.03 -18.34 7.13
N ASP A 231 -7.46 -17.79 8.21
CA ASP A 231 -6.14 -18.18 8.72
C ASP A 231 -6.13 -19.56 9.37
N GLU A 232 -7.17 -19.93 10.12
CA GLU A 232 -7.34 -21.29 10.66
C GLU A 232 -7.35 -22.33 9.54
N GLN A 233 -8.11 -22.07 8.47
CA GLN A 233 -8.17 -22.95 7.29
C GLN A 233 -6.85 -23.03 6.53
N GLN A 234 -6.09 -21.92 6.46
CA GLN A 234 -4.78 -21.87 5.83
C GLN A 234 -3.77 -22.71 6.61
N GLN A 235 -3.74 -22.58 7.94
CA GLN A 235 -2.89 -23.36 8.82
C GLN A 235 -3.24 -24.85 8.80
N GLU A 236 -4.53 -25.21 8.77
CA GLU A 236 -4.95 -26.60 8.61
C GLU A 236 -4.47 -27.21 7.28
N LYS A 237 -4.53 -26.44 6.18
CA LYS A 237 -4.02 -26.88 4.87
C LYS A 237 -2.50 -27.04 4.87
N GLU A 238 -1.76 -26.10 5.47
CA GLU A 238 -0.30 -26.17 5.59
C GLU A 238 0.14 -27.36 6.47
N ASN A 239 -0.54 -27.58 7.60
CA ASN A 239 -0.30 -28.72 8.49
C ASN A 239 -0.65 -30.05 7.81
N ALA A 240 -1.72 -30.11 7.03
CA ALA A 240 -2.09 -31.29 6.24
C ALA A 240 -1.04 -31.58 5.14
N ALA A 241 -0.52 -30.55 4.48
CA ALA A 241 0.55 -30.68 3.47
C ALA A 241 1.87 -31.16 4.10
N ALA A 242 2.24 -30.65 5.28
CA ALA A 242 3.43 -31.07 6.02
C ALA A 242 3.31 -32.50 6.59
N GLY A 243 2.12 -32.90 7.04
CA GLY A 243 1.83 -34.25 7.54
C GLY A 243 1.85 -35.32 6.45
N SER A 244 1.52 -34.96 5.20
CA SER A 244 1.55 -35.89 4.06
C SER A 244 2.97 -36.24 3.58
N ASN A 245 3.99 -35.47 4.00
CA ASN A 245 5.39 -35.71 3.63
C ASN A 245 6.15 -36.65 4.60
N HIS A 246 5.56 -36.97 5.76
CA HIS A 246 6.15 -37.90 6.74
C HIS A 246 5.75 -39.37 6.51
N GLY A 247 4.86 -39.65 5.56
CA GLY A 247 4.44 -41.01 5.20
C GLY A 247 5.34 -41.72 4.19
N ALA A 248 6.33 -41.04 3.60
CA ALA A 248 7.17 -41.59 2.54
C ALA A 248 8.62 -41.95 2.97
N GLN A 249 9.00 -41.75 4.24
CA GLN A 249 10.37 -42.00 4.72
C GLN A 249 10.49 -43.11 5.79
N SER A 250 9.48 -43.95 6.00
CA SER A 250 9.57 -45.06 6.98
C SER A 250 9.90 -46.42 6.37
N ALA A 251 10.50 -46.49 5.17
CA ALA A 251 10.83 -47.76 4.52
C ALA A 251 12.18 -47.75 3.79
N ALA A 252 13.25 -47.24 4.41
CA ALA A 252 14.63 -47.54 4.01
C ALA A 252 15.64 -47.04 5.06
N ALA A 253 15.79 -47.76 6.17
CA ALA A 253 16.95 -47.58 7.05
C ALA A 253 17.18 -48.84 7.90
N ASP A 254 17.63 -49.91 7.26
CA ASP A 254 18.35 -51.00 7.93
C ASP A 254 19.48 -51.42 6.99
N ALA A 255 20.68 -50.86 7.22
CA ALA A 255 21.98 -51.55 7.13
C ALA A 255 23.15 -50.56 7.06
N ALA A 256 24.20 -50.93 7.80
CA ALA A 256 25.61 -50.55 7.64
C ALA A 256 26.08 -49.24 8.28
N ALA A 257 26.46 -49.38 9.55
CA ALA A 257 27.66 -48.75 10.09
C ALA A 257 28.91 -49.44 9.49
N ASP A 258 29.86 -48.66 8.99
CA ASP A 258 31.28 -48.88 9.30
C ASP A 258 32.13 -47.65 8.90
N GLY A 259 33.17 -47.41 9.68
CA GLY A 259 33.90 -46.15 9.73
C GLY A 259 34.94 -45.89 8.65
N ALA A 260 35.39 -44.64 8.59
CA ALA A 260 36.77 -44.27 8.29
C ALA A 260 37.00 -42.81 8.70
N ALA A 261 38.02 -42.59 9.53
CA ALA A 261 38.66 -41.30 9.71
C ALA A 261 39.21 -40.80 8.36
N TRP A 262 39.50 -39.50 8.24
CA TRP A 262 40.73 -38.92 7.68
C TRP A 262 40.76 -37.41 7.97
N ASP A 263 41.99 -36.93 8.01
CA ASP A 263 42.52 -35.74 8.66
C ASP A 263 42.33 -34.44 7.85
N SER A 264 42.31 -33.33 8.60
CA SER A 264 42.75 -31.96 8.30
C SER A 264 42.61 -31.38 6.88
N ASP A 265 41.88 -30.25 6.75
CA ASP A 265 42.51 -28.98 6.34
C ASP A 265 41.58 -27.76 6.51
N GLU A 266 42.27 -26.63 6.68
CA GLU A 266 41.88 -25.29 7.12
C GLU A 266 40.64 -24.66 6.44
N VAL A 267 39.75 -24.05 7.24
CA VAL A 267 38.97 -22.88 6.80
C VAL A 267 38.91 -21.83 7.92
N SER A 268 39.39 -20.65 7.51
CA SER A 268 39.44 -19.38 8.21
C SER A 268 38.13 -18.99 8.91
N THR A 269 38.26 -18.59 10.16
CA THR A 269 37.23 -17.91 10.96
C THR A 269 37.01 -16.50 10.45
N CYS A 270 35.77 -16.17 10.07
CA CYS A 270 35.29 -14.78 10.06
C CYS A 270 33.95 -14.74 10.79
N SER A 271 34.01 -14.33 12.06
CA SER A 271 32.87 -14.00 12.89
C SER A 271 32.23 -12.71 12.40
N THR A 272 30.92 -12.72 12.15
CA THR A 272 30.07 -11.53 12.30
C THR A 272 28.74 -11.98 12.90
N GLU A 273 28.72 -12.04 14.23
CA GLU A 273 27.50 -11.91 15.01
C GLU A 273 27.06 -10.44 14.97
N ASP A 274 25.77 -10.27 14.70
CA ASP A 274 24.87 -9.37 15.42
C ASP A 274 25.28 -7.90 15.62
N ALA A 275 24.70 -7.05 14.78
CA ALA A 275 23.99 -5.88 15.29
C ALA A 275 23.00 -5.45 14.20
N TRP A 276 21.70 -5.56 14.48
CA TRP A 276 20.61 -4.63 14.17
C TRP A 276 19.37 -5.17 14.89
N GLY A 277 19.48 -5.21 16.22
CA GLY A 277 18.33 -5.32 17.09
C GLY A 277 17.72 -3.93 17.25
N ALA A 278 16.49 -3.76 16.82
CA ALA A 278 15.62 -2.67 17.24
C ALA A 278 14.15 -3.15 17.16
N ASP A 279 13.71 -3.70 18.28
CA ASP A 279 12.40 -3.53 18.94
C ASP A 279 11.17 -3.30 18.05
N ALA A 280 10.39 -4.37 17.88
CA ALA A 280 9.12 -4.41 17.15
C ALA A 280 7.91 -4.08 18.04
N THR A 281 7.97 -2.97 18.79
CA THR A 281 6.90 -2.60 19.73
C THR A 281 6.53 -1.12 19.65
N ALA A 282 6.02 -0.67 18.49
CA ALA A 282 5.31 0.61 18.38
C ALA A 282 4.49 0.68 17.06
N VAL A 283 3.47 -0.18 16.94
CA VAL A 283 2.43 -0.03 15.90
C VAL A 283 1.06 -0.20 16.58
N MET A 284 0.79 0.61 17.60
CA MET A 284 -0.51 0.62 18.29
C MET A 284 -0.79 2.01 18.86
N ASP A 285 -1.07 2.97 17.98
CA ASP A 285 -1.95 4.11 18.29
C ASP A 285 -2.28 4.82 16.95
N LEU A 286 -3.18 4.20 16.18
CA LEU A 286 -4.01 4.82 15.15
C LEU A 286 -5.39 4.14 15.20
#